data_AF-A0A7J9G9U3-F1
#
_entry.id   AF-A0A7J9G9U3-F1
#
_cell.length_a   1.000
_cell.length_b   1.000
_cell.length_c   1.000
_cell.angle_alpha   90.00
_cell.angle_beta   90.00
_cell.angle_gamma   90.00
#
_symmetry.space_group_name_H-M   'P 1'
#
loop_
_entity.id
_entity.type
_entity.pdbx_description
1 polymer ?
#
loop_
_entity_poly.entity_id
_entity_poly.type
_entity_poly.pdbx_seq_one_letter_code
_entity_poly.pdbx_strand_id
1 'polypeptide(L)'
;MLDSFGANAEKMNELVDSTVKKLAERDENLEDIVLAMKKEIEELKGELTIYKAALSNGMLSSRPKEQAMDIPKPEKFKGARSARDVDNFLWEMWQYFREMGIEDDAIKVNTTLIYFTNVALLW
;
A
#
# COMPACT_ATOMS: atom_id res chain seq x y z
N MET A 1 16.21 -52.03 43.93
CA MET A 1 14.94 -51.32 43.63
C MET A 1 15.02 -49.86 44.05
N LEU A 2 15.51 -49.55 45.26
CA LEU A 2 15.78 -48.18 45.73
C LEU A 2 16.77 -47.41 44.84
N ASP A 3 17.87 -48.05 44.39
CA ASP A 3 18.90 -47.38 43.57
C ASP A 3 18.40 -46.94 42.19
N SER A 4 17.46 -47.69 41.62
CA SER A 4 16.82 -47.38 40.33
C SER A 4 15.91 -46.16 40.43
N PHE A 5 15.29 -45.93 41.59
CA PHE A 5 14.42 -44.78 41.81
C PHE A 5 15.24 -43.49 41.96
N GLY A 6 16.36 -43.56 42.69
CA GLY A 6 17.32 -42.45 42.79
C GLY A 6 17.91 -42.05 41.43
N ALA A 7 18.37 -43.02 40.64
CA ALA A 7 18.89 -42.76 39.30
C ALA A 7 17.84 -42.18 38.33
N ASN A 8 16.56 -42.50 38.53
CA ASN A 8 15.47 -41.91 37.74
C ASN A 8 15.17 -40.47 38.16
N ALA A 9 15.26 -40.16 39.46
CA ALA A 9 15.12 -38.80 39.97
C ALA A 9 16.25 -37.87 39.50
N GLU A 10 17.49 -38.34 39.47
CA GLU A 10 18.63 -37.58 38.93
C GLU A 10 18.45 -37.25 37.45
N LYS A 11 18.11 -38.24 36.62
CA LYS A 11 17.85 -38.01 35.18
C LYS A 11 16.70 -37.03 34.93
N MET A 12 15.67 -37.08 35.77
CA MET A 12 14.55 -36.15 35.69
C MET A 12 14.99 -34.73 36.03
N ASN A 13 15.83 -34.55 37.05
CA ASN A 13 16.39 -33.24 37.41
C ASN A 13 17.30 -32.71 36.29
N GLU A 14 18.18 -33.53 35.71
CA GLU A 14 19.02 -33.12 34.58
C GLU A 14 18.19 -32.67 33.37
N LEU A 15 17.10 -33.37 33.06
CA LEU A 15 16.20 -32.99 31.98
C LEU A 15 15.48 -31.67 32.27
N VAL A 16 15.01 -31.48 33.51
CA VAL A 16 14.38 -30.22 33.94
C VAL A 16 15.37 -29.07 33.82
N ASP A 17 16.59 -29.21 34.35
CA ASP A 17 17.63 -28.18 34.27
C ASP A 17 18.00 -27.84 32.82
N SER A 18 18.16 -28.86 31.96
CA SER A 18 18.40 -28.63 30.54
C SER A 18 17.25 -27.90 29.86
N THR A 19 16.01 -28.17 30.25
CA THR A 19 14.81 -27.55 29.66
C THR A 19 14.67 -26.11 30.14
N VAL A 20 14.87 -25.85 31.43
CA VAL A 20 14.88 -24.51 32.03
C VAL A 20 15.95 -23.65 31.37
N LYS A 21 17.16 -24.17 31.16
CA LYS A 21 18.22 -23.44 30.49
C LYS A 21 17.85 -23.05 29.05
N LYS A 22 17.31 -24.00 28.27
CA LYS A 22 16.86 -23.73 26.89
C LYS A 22 15.70 -22.74 26.84
N LEU A 23 14.81 -22.76 27.83
CA LEU A 23 13.73 -21.77 27.93
C LEU A 23 14.29 -20.38 28.22
N ALA A 24 15.22 -20.26 29.16
CA ALA A 24 15.88 -18.99 29.47
C ALA A 24 16.61 -18.40 28.24
N GLU A 25 17.35 -19.23 27.49
CA GLU A 25 18.02 -18.81 26.24
C GLU A 25 17.01 -18.35 25.17
N ARG A 26 15.86 -19.01 25.07
CA ARG A 26 14.79 -18.60 24.15
C ARG A 26 14.11 -17.32 24.57
N ASP A 27 13.87 -17.14 25.87
CA ASP A 27 13.26 -15.93 26.42
C ASP A 27 14.17 -14.72 26.20
N GLU A 28 15.48 -14.85 26.43
CA GLU A 28 16.47 -13.80 26.14
C GLU A 28 16.47 -13.43 24.64
N ASN A 29 16.51 -14.43 23.75
CA ASN A 29 16.45 -14.17 22.32
C ASN A 29 15.12 -13.54 21.87
N LEU A 30 14.00 -13.86 22.51
CA LEU A 30 12.71 -13.22 22.24
C LEU A 30 12.70 -11.75 22.72
N GLU A 31 13.30 -11.47 23.87
CA GLU A 31 13.46 -10.10 24.37
C GLU A 31 14.29 -9.25 23.41
N ASP A 32 15.38 -9.80 22.88
CA ASP A 32 16.23 -9.13 21.88
C ASP A 32 15.47 -8.83 20.58
N ILE A 33 14.70 -9.79 20.07
CA ILE A 33 13.88 -9.61 18.86
C ILE A 33 12.82 -8.53 19.10
N VAL A 34 12.13 -8.56 20.25
CA VAL A 34 11.12 -7.55 20.59
C VAL A 34 11.74 -6.17 20.71
N LEU A 35 12.94 -6.06 21.28
CA LEU A 35 13.67 -4.80 21.39
C LEU A 35 14.07 -4.26 20.01
N ALA A 36 14.56 -5.12 19.12
CA ALA A 36 14.88 -4.75 17.73
C ALA A 36 13.65 -4.26 16.97
N MET A 37 12.52 -4.98 17.06
CA MET A 37 11.26 -4.59 16.42
C MET A 37 10.74 -3.25 16.95
N LYS A 38 10.82 -3.02 18.28
CA LYS A 38 10.42 -1.73 18.86
C LYS A 38 11.27 -0.59 18.31
N LYS A 39 12.58 -0.79 18.15
CA LYS A 39 13.49 0.21 17.57
C LYS A 39 13.12 0.53 16.12
N GLU A 40 12.90 -0.49 15.30
CA GLU A 40 12.50 -0.32 13.89
C GLU A 40 11.15 0.40 13.75
N ILE A 41 10.18 0.08 14.62
CA ILE A 41 8.89 0.78 14.65
C ILE A 41 9.07 2.26 14.98
N GLU A 42 9.93 2.62 15.93
CA GLU A 42 10.19 4.03 16.26
C GLU A 42 10.91 4.76 15.13
N GLU A 43 11.84 4.11 14.44
CA GLU A 43 12.51 4.64 13.25
C GLU A 43 11.50 4.92 12.12
N LEU A 44 10.65 3.93 11.79
CA LEU A 44 9.60 4.07 10.77
C LEU A 44 8.56 5.15 11.13
N LYS A 45 8.19 5.27 12.41
CA LYS A 45 7.32 6.38 12.87
C LYS A 45 8.00 7.73 12.69
N GLY A 46 9.31 7.82 12.95
CA GLY A 46 10.13 9.01 12.71
C GLY A 46 10.11 9.41 11.23
N GLU A 47 10.42 8.47 10.34
CA GLU A 47 10.38 8.68 8.89
C GLU A 47 8.98 9.09 8.40
N LEU A 48 7.93 8.42 8.88
CA LEU A 48 6.55 8.77 8.54
C LEU A 48 6.18 10.18 9.00
N THR A 49 6.69 10.61 10.15
CA THR A 49 6.48 11.96 10.67
C THR A 49 7.18 12.99 9.79
N ILE A 50 8.41 12.72 9.35
CA ILE A 50 9.14 13.57 8.40
C ILE A 50 8.41 13.63 7.06
N TYR A 51 7.97 12.50 6.52
CA TYR A 51 7.21 12.45 5.26
C TYR A 51 5.91 13.26 5.36
N LYS A 52 5.14 13.08 6.44
CA LYS A 52 3.90 13.85 6.69
C LYS A 52 4.18 15.33 6.85
N ALA A 53 5.25 15.71 7.55
CA ALA A 53 5.65 17.11 7.71
C ALA A 53 6.10 17.71 6.36
N ALA A 54 6.85 16.99 5.54
CA ALA A 54 7.25 17.43 4.19
C ALA A 54 6.03 17.61 3.27
N LEU A 55 5.06 16.71 3.35
CA LEU A 55 3.79 16.80 2.64
C LEU A 55 2.94 17.99 3.12
N SER A 56 2.90 18.23 4.43
CA SER A 56 2.12 19.32 5.05
C SER A 56 2.77 20.70 4.87
N ASN A 57 4.11 20.78 4.91
CA ASN A 57 4.84 22.05 4.91
C ASN A 57 5.10 22.63 3.50
N GLY A 58 4.60 22.01 2.44
CA GLY A 58 4.66 22.59 1.09
C GLY A 58 6.08 22.84 0.55
N MET A 59 7.12 22.25 1.16
CA MET A 59 8.50 22.28 0.65
C MET A 59 8.71 21.30 -0.51
N LEU A 60 7.64 20.62 -0.89
CA LEU A 60 7.37 20.24 -2.27
C LEU A 60 6.04 20.88 -2.66
N SER A 61 6.12 22.06 -3.26
CA SER A 61 5.16 22.51 -4.27
C SER A 61 5.03 21.53 -5.45
N SER A 62 5.74 20.40 -5.39
CA SER A 62 5.29 19.15 -5.97
C SER A 62 4.54 18.28 -4.92
N ARG A 63 3.21 18.46 -4.88
CA ARG A 63 2.31 17.32 -5.20
C ARG A 63 3.03 16.45 -6.24
N PRO A 64 2.84 15.14 -6.38
CA PRO A 64 3.03 14.62 -7.72
C PRO A 64 2.14 15.52 -8.63
N LYS A 65 2.73 16.51 -9.30
CA LYS A 65 2.94 16.34 -10.71
C LYS A 65 3.44 14.89 -10.84
N GLU A 66 2.52 13.90 -10.77
CA GLU A 66 2.24 13.07 -11.94
C GLU A 66 2.69 13.93 -13.05
N GLN A 67 3.91 13.66 -13.54
CA GLN A 67 4.62 14.54 -14.46
C GLN A 67 3.53 15.24 -15.23
N ALA A 68 3.34 16.53 -15.01
CA ALA A 68 2.41 17.26 -15.84
C ALA A 68 3.14 17.38 -17.19
N MET A 69 3.59 16.25 -17.79
CA MET A 69 3.09 15.84 -19.08
C MET A 69 1.69 16.38 -19.10
N ASP A 70 1.56 17.43 -19.87
CA ASP A 70 0.31 18.07 -20.16
C ASP A 70 -0.52 16.98 -20.86
N ILE A 71 -1.08 16.04 -20.08
CA ILE A 71 -1.85 14.91 -20.57
C ILE A 71 -2.99 15.60 -21.30
N PRO A 72 -3.00 15.52 -22.65
CA PRO A 72 -3.91 16.33 -23.43
C PRO A 72 -5.33 15.98 -23.00
N LYS A 73 -6.06 16.97 -22.47
CA LYS A 73 -7.45 16.75 -22.10
C LYS A 73 -8.24 16.44 -23.37
N PRO A 74 -9.07 15.38 -23.38
CA PRO A 74 -9.93 15.06 -24.50
C PRO A 74 -10.84 16.25 -24.88
N GLU A 75 -11.18 16.35 -26.16
CA GLU A 75 -12.16 17.35 -26.58
C GLU A 75 -13.56 16.99 -26.07
N LYS A 76 -14.40 18.02 -25.85
CA LYS A 76 -15.79 17.80 -25.47
C LYS A 76 -16.59 17.25 -26.65
N PHE A 77 -17.28 16.13 -26.43
CA PHE A 77 -18.15 15.53 -27.42
C PHE A 77 -19.53 16.21 -27.43
N LYS A 78 -19.89 16.78 -28.59
CA LYS A 78 -21.13 17.56 -28.78
C LYS A 78 -22.35 16.72 -29.20
N GLY A 79 -22.20 15.39 -29.33
CA GLY A 79 -23.28 14.50 -29.76
C GLY A 79 -23.37 14.32 -31.28
N ALA A 80 -22.23 14.34 -32.00
CA ALA A 80 -22.21 14.08 -33.43
C ALA A 80 -22.67 12.63 -33.73
N ARG A 81 -23.62 12.46 -34.64
CA ARG A 81 -24.15 11.14 -35.04
C ARG A 81 -23.31 10.49 -36.15
N SER A 82 -22.00 10.48 -35.95
CA SER A 82 -21.00 9.92 -36.87
C SER A 82 -20.23 8.84 -36.11
N ALA A 83 -20.22 7.62 -36.63
CA ALA A 83 -19.47 6.52 -36.01
C ALA A 83 -18.00 6.89 -35.80
N ARG A 84 -17.39 7.52 -36.80
CA ARG A 84 -16.00 8.01 -36.73
C ARG A 84 -15.77 8.97 -35.57
N ASP A 85 -16.69 9.91 -35.34
CA ASP A 85 -16.49 10.93 -34.31
C ASP A 85 -16.74 10.37 -32.91
N VAL A 86 -17.63 9.36 -32.79
CA VAL A 86 -17.81 8.59 -31.55
C VAL A 86 -16.57 7.75 -31.25
N ASP A 87 -16.04 7.04 -32.25
CA ASP A 87 -14.85 6.19 -32.09
C ASP A 87 -13.62 7.02 -31.69
N ASN A 88 -13.42 8.19 -32.32
CA ASN A 88 -12.34 9.11 -31.98
C ASN A 88 -12.45 9.58 -30.52
N PHE A 89 -13.65 9.98 -30.09
CA PHE A 89 -13.89 10.40 -28.71
C PHE A 89 -13.59 9.29 -27.70
N LEU A 90 -14.06 8.07 -27.95
CA LEU A 90 -13.81 6.92 -27.07
C LEU A 90 -12.31 6.58 -27.01
N TRP A 91 -11.62 6.67 -28.14
CA TRP A 91 -10.17 6.47 -28.21
C TRP A 91 -9.40 7.51 -27.37
N GLU A 92 -9.76 8.79 -27.48
CA GLU A 92 -9.17 9.87 -26.67
C GLU A 92 -9.43 9.67 -25.17
N MET A 93 -10.65 9.30 -24.78
CA MET A 93 -10.99 9.01 -23.39
C MET A 93 -10.21 7.82 -22.84
N TRP A 94 -10.06 6.75 -23.63
CA TRP A 94 -9.30 5.57 -23.23
C TRP A 94 -7.81 5.88 -23.01
N GLN A 95 -7.22 6.67 -23.90
CA GLN A 95 -5.85 7.15 -23.74
C GLN A 95 -5.70 8.04 -22.51
N TYR A 96 -6.62 8.97 -22.30
CA TYR A 96 -6.63 9.84 -21.12
C TYR A 96 -6.70 9.04 -19.81
N PHE A 97 -7.55 8.00 -19.74
CA PHE A 97 -7.62 7.15 -18.55
C PHE A 97 -6.36 6.32 -18.32
N ARG A 98 -5.78 5.80 -19.40
CA ARG A 98 -4.51 5.07 -19.36
C ARG A 98 -3.38 5.95 -18.82
N GLU A 99 -3.29 7.19 -19.29
CA GLU A 99 -2.24 8.13 -18.87
C GLU A 99 -2.46 8.69 -17.45
N MET A 100 -3.73 8.86 -17.05
CA MET A 100 -4.11 9.28 -15.69
C MET A 100 -4.13 8.14 -14.67
N GLY A 101 -3.88 6.89 -15.08
CA GLY A 101 -3.94 5.72 -14.19
C GLY A 101 -5.34 5.45 -13.62
N ILE A 102 -6.40 5.84 -14.33
CA ILE A 102 -7.78 5.63 -13.89
C ILE A 102 -8.22 4.22 -14.31
N GLU A 103 -8.34 3.31 -13.34
CA GLU A 103 -8.76 1.92 -13.59
C GLU A 103 -10.22 1.63 -13.22
N ASP A 104 -10.76 2.34 -12.22
CA ASP A 104 -12.13 2.15 -11.73
C ASP A 104 -13.17 2.56 -12.78
N ASP A 105 -14.06 1.63 -13.14
CA ASP A 105 -15.04 1.84 -14.19
C ASP A 105 -16.11 2.89 -13.83
N ALA A 106 -16.49 3.00 -12.56
CA ALA A 106 -17.43 4.04 -12.12
C ALA A 106 -16.80 5.44 -12.24
N ILE A 107 -15.51 5.58 -11.92
CA ILE A 107 -14.75 6.82 -12.12
C ILE A 107 -14.62 7.13 -13.61
N LYS A 108 -14.32 6.14 -14.46
CA LYS A 108 -14.25 6.33 -15.92
C LYS A 108 -15.58 6.83 -16.49
N VAL A 109 -16.69 6.17 -16.17
CA VAL A 109 -18.03 6.56 -16.64
C VAL A 109 -18.36 7.99 -16.19
N ASN A 110 -18.19 8.30 -14.90
CA ASN A 110 -18.45 9.64 -14.37
C ASN A 110 -17.55 10.70 -15.04
N THR A 111 -16.30 10.37 -15.34
CA THR A 111 -15.38 11.30 -16.00
C THR A 111 -15.77 11.53 -17.46
N THR A 112 -16.15 10.48 -18.20
CA THR A 112 -16.64 10.58 -19.59
C THR A 112 -17.85 11.53 -19.68
N LEU A 113 -18.76 11.48 -18.72
CA LEU A 113 -19.92 12.38 -18.67
C LEU A 113 -19.53 13.87 -18.60
N ILE A 114 -18.40 14.21 -17.97
CA ILE A 114 -17.90 15.60 -17.89
C ILE A 114 -17.50 16.12 -19.27
N TYR A 115 -17.11 15.24 -20.18
CA TYR A 115 -16.73 15.58 -21.54
C TYR A 115 -17.91 15.57 -22.52
N PHE A 116 -19.11 15.20 -22.09
CA PHE A 116 -20.32 15.38 -22.88
C PHE A 116 -20.84 16.82 -22.83
N THR A 117 -21.34 17.30 -23.95
CA THR A 117 -21.98 18.62 -24.05
C THR A 117 -23.08 18.61 -25.11
N ASN A 118 -23.92 19.65 -25.13
CA ASN A 118 -25.05 19.79 -26.06
C ASN A 118 -25.95 18.55 -26.08
N VAL A 119 -26.21 18.00 -27.28
CA VAL A 119 -27.07 16.83 -27.50
C VAL A 119 -26.52 15.57 -26.84
N ALA A 120 -25.21 15.47 -26.62
CA ALA A 120 -24.61 14.31 -25.96
C ALA A 120 -24.99 14.20 -24.47
N LEU A 121 -25.42 15.29 -23.82
CA LEU A 121 -25.94 15.23 -22.44
C LEU A 121 -27.30 14.53 -22.33
N LEU A 122 -27.96 14.27 -23.46
CA LEU A 122 -29.31 13.68 -23.52
C LEU A 122 -29.30 12.20 -23.92
N TRP A 123 -28.12 11.60 -24.08
CA TRP A 123 -27.93 10.18 -24.40
C TRP A 123 -27.92 9.36 -23.13
#